data_AF-A0A0J1LVC4-F1
#
_entry.id   AF-A0A0J1LVC4-F1
#
_cell.length_a   1.000
_cell.length_b   1.000
_cell.length_c   1.000
_cell.angle_alpha   90.00
_cell.angle_beta   90.00
_cell.angle_gamma   90.00
#
_symmetry.space_group_name_H-M   'P 1'
#
loop_
_entity.id
_entity.type
_entity.pdbx_description
1 polymer ?
#
loop_
_entity_poly.entity_id
_entity_poly.type
_entity_poly.pdbx_seq_one_letter_code
_entity_poly.pdbx_strand_id
1 'polypeptide(L)'
;MTELAQWPDLDNLLSRQPRLPVRLHRPYLAKNFDLKMRLDAVRFHYHVIRNAFLPAEFSAFLSNDGLQLAKIEGKDGEIFTVDMMMFTALDKEGESTILMRNSAGDILIKMTFTLCKYNKKSTLFIGGVQGNAQLPHEEIQKATKSCHGIFPKRIVMEAICRFAEQLNIEQVLAVSNEQHIFRSPRYHDKNKVILSDYNAFWESVGGECDSHGYYHIPRTLARKNEADIASKKRAEYRRRYQLLDNIHAQLSLMFRH
;
A
#
# COMPACT_ATOMS: atom_id res chain seq x y z
N MET A 1 1.29 24.80 0.90
CA MET A 1 0.19 24.12 0.15
C MET A 1 -0.30 24.92 -1.05
N THR A 2 0.21 26.14 -1.31
CA THR A 2 -0.20 26.98 -2.45
C THR A 2 -0.09 26.27 -3.81
N GLU A 3 0.92 25.40 -3.99
CA GLU A 3 1.09 24.59 -5.20
C GLU A 3 -0.13 23.70 -5.52
N LEU A 4 -0.71 23.07 -4.51
CA LEU A 4 -1.91 22.22 -4.67
C LEU A 4 -3.16 23.04 -4.93
N ALA A 5 -3.26 24.24 -4.36
CA ALA A 5 -4.40 25.14 -4.56
C ALA A 5 -4.53 25.62 -6.02
N GLN A 6 -3.48 25.49 -6.82
CA GLN A 6 -3.44 25.87 -8.23
C GLN A 6 -3.65 24.68 -9.18
N TRP A 7 -3.93 23.48 -8.66
CA TRP A 7 -4.15 22.32 -9.50
C TRP A 7 -5.50 22.41 -10.24
N PRO A 8 -5.53 22.14 -11.56
CA PRO A 8 -6.79 22.04 -12.30
C PRO A 8 -7.73 20.99 -11.71
N ASP A 9 -7.18 19.88 -11.21
CA ASP A 9 -7.93 18.75 -10.64
C ASP A 9 -8.20 18.89 -9.14
N LEU A 10 -8.04 20.08 -8.56
CA LEU A 10 -8.18 20.28 -7.12
C LEU A 10 -9.55 19.84 -6.60
N ASP A 11 -10.63 20.17 -7.31
CA ASP A 11 -11.99 19.81 -6.88
C ASP A 11 -12.19 18.28 -6.88
N ASN A 12 -11.67 17.59 -7.89
CA ASN A 12 -11.67 16.13 -7.95
C ASN A 12 -10.86 15.55 -6.78
N LEU A 13 -9.68 16.10 -6.50
CA LEU A 13 -8.86 15.67 -5.37
C LEU A 13 -9.56 15.91 -4.03
N LEU A 14 -10.19 17.06 -3.82
CA LEU A 14 -10.90 17.39 -2.59
C LEU A 14 -12.18 16.56 -2.42
N SER A 15 -12.83 16.15 -3.51
CA SER A 15 -13.94 15.19 -3.43
C SER A 15 -13.49 13.83 -2.87
N ARG A 16 -12.24 13.43 -3.17
CA ARG A 16 -11.63 12.17 -2.70
C ARG A 16 -11.00 12.29 -1.32
N GLN A 17 -10.40 13.43 -1.03
CA GLN A 17 -9.68 13.73 0.21
C GLN A 17 -10.20 15.06 0.80
N PRO A 18 -11.45 15.11 1.28
CA PRO A 18 -12.08 16.35 1.74
C PRO A 18 -11.38 16.96 2.96
N ARG A 19 -10.57 16.15 3.67
CA ARG A 19 -9.81 16.56 4.84
C ARG A 19 -8.36 16.96 4.52
N LEU A 20 -7.98 17.02 3.24
CA LEU A 20 -6.65 17.47 2.82
C LEU A 20 -6.32 18.90 3.33
N PRO A 21 -7.22 19.89 3.26
CA PRO A 21 -6.93 21.25 3.76
C PRO A 21 -6.62 21.29 5.26
N VAL A 22 -7.24 20.39 6.04
CA VAL A 22 -7.06 20.29 7.49
C VAL A 22 -6.08 19.19 7.91
N ARG A 23 -5.39 18.53 6.96
CA ARG A 23 -4.52 17.37 7.21
C ARG A 23 -3.46 17.66 8.27
N LEU A 24 -2.83 18.82 8.17
CA LEU A 24 -1.71 19.22 9.01
C LEU A 24 -2.14 19.68 10.42
N HIS A 25 -3.43 19.91 10.65
CA HIS A 25 -3.97 20.26 11.96
C HIS A 25 -4.10 19.05 12.89
N ARG A 26 -3.72 17.85 12.45
CA ARG A 26 -3.80 16.61 13.22
C ARG A 26 -2.59 15.70 13.03
N PRO A 27 -2.32 14.77 13.96
CA PRO A 27 -1.33 13.72 13.74
C PRO A 27 -1.64 12.94 12.46
N TYR A 28 -0.59 12.67 11.68
CA TYR A 28 -0.64 12.06 10.36
C TYR A 28 0.62 11.22 10.10
N LEU A 29 0.46 10.09 9.40
CA LEU A 29 1.45 9.06 9.05
C LEU A 29 1.98 8.24 10.23
N ALA A 30 2.69 8.89 11.14
CA ALA A 30 3.24 8.24 12.32
C ALA A 30 3.25 9.18 13.51
N LYS A 31 3.28 8.60 14.71
CA LYS A 31 3.29 9.32 15.99
C LYS A 31 4.42 10.34 16.06
N ASN A 32 5.59 9.97 15.57
CA ASN A 32 6.83 10.74 15.61
C ASN A 32 7.11 11.60 14.36
N PHE A 33 6.16 11.73 13.43
CA PHE A 33 6.28 12.70 12.34
C PHE A 33 6.01 14.11 12.86
N ASP A 34 6.95 15.04 12.64
CA ASP A 34 6.74 16.45 12.94
C ASP A 34 5.90 17.17 11.86
N LEU A 35 5.54 18.44 12.11
CA LEU A 35 4.72 19.23 11.18
C LEU A 35 5.40 19.42 9.81
N LYS A 36 6.72 19.61 9.79
CA LYS A 36 7.48 19.84 8.56
C LYS A 36 7.49 18.56 7.71
N MET A 37 7.80 17.42 8.32
CA MET A 37 7.76 16.11 7.67
C MET A 37 6.39 15.82 7.07
N ARG A 38 5.30 16.13 7.78
CA ARG A 38 3.93 15.95 7.29
C ARG A 38 3.63 16.84 6.08
N LEU A 39 3.99 18.12 6.14
CA LEU A 39 3.79 19.06 5.02
C LEU A 39 4.60 18.64 3.79
N ASP A 40 5.87 18.30 3.99
CA ASP A 40 6.77 17.86 2.92
C ASP A 40 6.29 16.54 2.30
N ALA A 41 5.77 15.61 3.11
CA ALA A 41 5.18 14.37 2.62
C ALA A 41 3.95 14.61 1.73
N VAL A 42 3.00 15.46 2.16
CA VAL A 42 1.82 15.80 1.35
C VAL A 42 2.23 16.43 0.02
N ARG A 43 3.13 17.42 0.05
CA ARG A 43 3.64 18.08 -1.15
C ARG A 43 4.32 17.10 -2.10
N PHE A 44 5.24 16.31 -1.58
CA PHE A 44 6.00 15.35 -2.36
C PHE A 44 5.10 14.28 -2.97
N HIS A 45 4.12 13.77 -2.22
CA HIS A 45 3.21 12.75 -2.71
C HIS A 45 2.45 13.18 -3.96
N TYR A 46 1.79 14.32 -3.87
CA TYR A 46 1.01 14.83 -4.97
C TYR A 46 1.90 15.32 -6.12
N HIS A 47 3.06 15.90 -5.83
CA HIS A 47 4.04 16.21 -6.87
C HIS A 47 4.46 14.96 -7.66
N VAL A 48 4.80 13.86 -6.99
CA VAL A 48 5.22 12.63 -7.69
C VAL A 48 4.06 12.04 -8.51
N ILE A 49 2.87 11.86 -7.92
CA ILE A 49 1.73 11.28 -8.65
C ILE A 49 1.40 12.08 -9.91
N ARG A 50 1.31 13.42 -9.81
CA ARG A 50 0.93 14.26 -10.94
C ARG A 50 1.97 14.25 -12.07
N ASN A 51 3.25 14.10 -11.75
CA ASN A 51 4.30 14.09 -12.75
C ASN A 51 4.55 12.68 -13.31
N ALA A 52 4.25 11.63 -12.57
CA ALA A 52 4.51 10.25 -13.01
C ALA A 52 3.33 9.62 -13.77
N PHE A 53 2.09 9.98 -13.43
CA PHE A 53 0.92 9.31 -14.00
C PHE A 53 0.56 9.92 -15.35
N LEU A 54 0.22 9.05 -16.30
CA LEU A 54 -0.39 9.48 -17.56
C LEU A 54 -1.80 10.06 -17.28
N PRO A 55 -2.34 10.92 -18.16
CA PRO A 55 -3.65 11.56 -17.93
C PRO A 55 -4.78 10.57 -17.63
N ALA A 56 -4.82 9.42 -18.32
CA ALA A 56 -5.81 8.38 -18.09
C ALA A 56 -5.63 7.68 -16.72
N GLU A 57 -4.38 7.41 -16.32
CA GLU A 57 -4.06 6.79 -15.03
C GLU A 57 -4.41 7.73 -13.87
N PHE A 58 -4.10 9.03 -14.02
CA PHE A 58 -4.41 10.05 -13.05
C PHE A 58 -5.92 10.25 -12.90
N SER A 59 -6.65 10.30 -14.01
CA SER A 59 -8.12 10.39 -14.01
C SER A 59 -8.76 9.17 -13.32
N ALA A 60 -8.30 7.96 -13.63
CA ALA A 60 -8.77 6.73 -12.99
C ALA A 60 -8.46 6.71 -11.49
N PHE A 61 -7.27 7.15 -11.09
CA PHE A 61 -6.88 7.27 -9.68
C PHE A 61 -7.77 8.25 -8.88
N LEU A 62 -8.24 9.33 -9.52
CA LEU A 62 -9.19 10.29 -8.94
C LEU A 62 -10.67 9.86 -9.08
N SER A 63 -10.96 8.67 -9.62
CA SER A 63 -12.31 8.13 -9.78
C SER A 63 -12.81 7.37 -8.53
N ASN A 64 -14.08 6.96 -8.52
CA ASN A 64 -14.67 6.16 -7.42
C ASN A 64 -14.15 4.72 -7.47
N ASP A 65 -13.90 4.23 -8.68
CA ASP A 65 -13.51 2.85 -8.93
C ASP A 65 -12.02 2.63 -8.62
N GLY A 66 -11.22 3.69 -8.80
CA GLY A 66 -9.77 3.67 -8.61
C GLY A 66 -9.01 3.31 -9.88
N LEU A 67 -7.68 3.33 -9.76
CA LEU A 67 -6.77 2.88 -10.81
C LEU A 67 -6.48 1.39 -10.64
N GLN A 68 -6.97 0.55 -11.55
CA GLN A 68 -6.60 -0.86 -11.55
C GLN A 68 -5.13 -1.02 -11.95
N LEU A 69 -4.33 -1.59 -11.05
CA LEU A 69 -2.90 -1.83 -11.24
C LEU A 69 -2.62 -3.20 -11.86
N ALA A 70 -3.41 -4.20 -11.49
CA ALA A 70 -3.31 -5.55 -12.03
C ALA A 70 -4.61 -6.33 -11.87
N LYS A 71 -4.84 -7.27 -12.79
CA LYS A 71 -5.84 -8.33 -12.67
C LYS A 71 -5.14 -9.67 -12.55
N ILE A 72 -5.56 -10.48 -11.59
CA ILE A 72 -4.95 -11.76 -11.26
C ILE A 72 -5.99 -12.86 -11.43
N GLU A 73 -5.57 -13.97 -12.01
CA GLU A 73 -6.35 -15.21 -12.06
C GLU A 73 -5.75 -16.22 -11.07
N GLY A 74 -6.57 -16.66 -10.12
CA GLY A 74 -6.25 -17.68 -9.13
C GLY A 74 -6.55 -19.08 -9.64
N LYS A 75 -6.81 -20.01 -8.72
CA LYS A 75 -7.27 -21.36 -9.08
C LYS A 75 -8.70 -21.30 -9.64
N ASP A 76 -9.00 -22.26 -10.50
CA ASP A 76 -10.34 -22.48 -11.04
C ASP A 76 -10.95 -21.23 -11.74
N GLY A 77 -10.08 -20.34 -12.24
CA GLY A 77 -10.47 -19.11 -12.95
C GLY A 77 -10.96 -17.97 -12.05
N GLU A 78 -10.79 -18.07 -10.73
CA GLU A 78 -11.21 -17.02 -9.79
C GLU A 78 -10.42 -15.72 -10.04
N ILE A 79 -11.13 -14.60 -10.15
CA ILE A 79 -10.53 -13.31 -10.50
C ILE A 79 -10.34 -12.45 -9.24
N PHE A 80 -9.15 -11.86 -9.15
CA PHE A 80 -8.83 -10.84 -8.16
C PHE A 80 -8.32 -9.58 -8.86
N THR A 81 -8.59 -8.42 -8.30
CA THR A 81 -8.02 -7.14 -8.76
C THR A 81 -7.11 -6.56 -7.71
N VAL A 82 -6.06 -5.86 -8.17
CA VAL A 82 -5.22 -4.99 -7.35
C VAL A 82 -5.43 -3.58 -7.84
N ASP A 83 -5.95 -2.72 -6.97
CA ASP A 83 -6.38 -1.37 -7.31
C ASP A 83 -5.70 -0.34 -6.41
N MET A 84 -5.47 0.87 -6.94
CA MET A 84 -4.98 2.02 -6.21
C MET A 84 -6.05 3.12 -6.16
N MET A 85 -6.39 3.57 -4.96
CA MET A 85 -7.38 4.63 -4.75
C MET A 85 -7.18 5.36 -3.43
N MET A 86 -8.03 6.35 -3.16
CA MET A 86 -8.02 7.14 -1.93
C MET A 86 -9.15 6.70 -1.00
N PHE A 87 -8.83 6.56 0.29
CA PHE A 87 -9.84 6.32 1.32
C PHE A 87 -9.85 7.46 2.32
N THR A 88 -10.96 8.20 2.36
CA THR A 88 -11.16 9.21 3.41
C THR A 88 -10.99 8.59 4.79
N ALA A 89 -11.51 7.40 5.06
CA ALA A 89 -11.41 6.75 6.37
C ALA A 89 -9.97 6.50 6.86
N LEU A 90 -9.03 6.30 5.93
CA LEU A 90 -7.62 5.93 6.19
C LEU A 90 -6.66 7.11 6.06
N ASP A 91 -7.20 8.31 5.92
CA ASP A 91 -6.45 9.52 5.59
C ASP A 91 -5.58 10.08 6.73
N LYS A 92 -5.48 9.35 7.84
CA LYS A 92 -4.49 9.57 8.90
C LYS A 92 -3.24 8.71 8.71
N GLU A 93 -3.37 7.59 8.01
CA GLU A 93 -2.34 6.60 7.75
C GLU A 93 -1.62 6.84 6.41
N GLY A 94 -2.22 7.62 5.51
CA GLY A 94 -1.57 8.08 4.26
C GLY A 94 -2.53 8.75 3.28
N GLU A 95 -2.03 9.10 2.10
CA GLU A 95 -2.82 9.76 1.05
C GLU A 95 -3.41 8.77 0.02
N SER A 96 -2.71 7.66 -0.24
CA SER A 96 -3.08 6.65 -1.24
C SER A 96 -3.18 5.26 -0.62
N THR A 97 -3.92 4.36 -1.25
CA THR A 97 -4.07 2.97 -0.78
C THR A 97 -4.04 2.02 -1.96
N ILE A 98 -3.19 0.99 -1.89
CA ILE A 98 -3.29 -0.19 -2.74
C ILE A 98 -4.10 -1.24 -1.99
N LEU A 99 -5.03 -1.87 -2.69
CA LEU A 99 -5.93 -2.88 -2.12
C LEU A 99 -6.09 -4.06 -3.07
N MET A 100 -6.58 -5.17 -2.54
CA MET A 100 -6.95 -6.35 -3.33
C MET A 100 -8.43 -6.65 -3.15
N ARG A 101 -9.15 -6.93 -4.23
CA ARG A 101 -10.55 -7.38 -4.22
C ARG A 101 -10.71 -8.80 -4.76
N ASN A 102 -11.71 -9.51 -4.27
CA ASN A 102 -12.19 -10.76 -4.88
C ASN A 102 -13.16 -10.45 -6.06
N SER A 103 -13.65 -11.49 -6.72
CA SER A 103 -14.60 -11.37 -7.83
C SER A 103 -15.96 -10.80 -7.44
N ALA A 104 -16.33 -10.86 -6.15
CA ALA A 104 -17.55 -10.25 -5.62
C ALA A 104 -17.40 -8.73 -5.38
N GLY A 105 -16.18 -8.20 -5.52
CA GLY A 105 -15.85 -6.80 -5.24
C GLY A 105 -15.50 -6.53 -3.77
N ASP A 106 -15.44 -7.57 -2.94
CA ASP A 106 -15.07 -7.42 -1.54
C ASP A 106 -13.58 -7.11 -1.40
N ILE A 107 -13.28 -6.07 -0.62
CA ILE A 107 -11.91 -5.71 -0.30
C ILE A 107 -11.36 -6.70 0.72
N LEU A 108 -10.30 -7.43 0.35
CA LEU A 108 -9.65 -8.43 1.22
C LEU A 108 -8.61 -7.78 2.14
N ILE A 109 -7.84 -6.84 1.61
CA ILE A 109 -6.75 -6.16 2.31
C ILE A 109 -6.54 -4.77 1.70
N LYS A 110 -6.11 -3.82 2.54
CA LYS A 110 -5.69 -2.46 2.15
C LYS A 110 -4.34 -2.15 2.76
N MET A 111 -3.49 -1.47 2.00
CA MET A 111 -2.24 -0.89 2.49
C MET A 111 -2.17 0.57 2.08
N THR A 112 -2.17 1.45 3.08
CA THR A 112 -2.22 2.90 2.92
C THR A 112 -0.83 3.47 3.07
N PHE A 113 -0.45 4.33 2.12
CA PHE A 113 0.88 4.88 2.03
C PHE A 113 0.88 6.35 1.58
N THR A 114 2.03 6.99 1.78
CA THR A 114 2.35 8.31 1.24
C THR A 114 3.75 8.27 0.67
N LEU A 115 3.96 8.96 -0.46
CA LEU A 115 5.30 9.15 -1.01
C LEU A 115 5.89 10.37 -0.33
N CYS A 116 7.11 10.29 0.19
CA CYS A 116 7.78 11.38 0.89
C CYS A 116 9.30 11.35 0.68
N LYS A 117 9.99 12.32 1.27
CA LYS A 117 11.45 12.26 1.45
C LYS A 117 11.74 11.88 2.90
N TYR A 118 12.49 10.81 3.09
CA TYR A 118 13.00 10.40 4.40
C TYR A 118 14.52 10.20 4.30
N ASN A 119 15.29 10.83 5.19
CA ASN A 119 16.76 10.86 5.12
C ASN A 119 17.29 11.20 3.71
N LYS A 120 16.67 12.19 3.05
CA LYS A 120 16.96 12.68 1.68
C LYS A 120 16.61 11.72 0.53
N LYS A 121 16.18 10.49 0.81
CA LYS A 121 15.77 9.50 -0.19
C LYS A 121 14.28 9.59 -0.50
N SER A 122 13.89 9.43 -1.77
CA SER A 122 12.48 9.23 -2.14
C SER A 122 11.98 7.95 -1.50
N THR A 123 10.84 8.02 -0.83
CA THR A 123 10.37 6.98 0.06
C THR A 123 8.89 6.72 -0.15
N LEU A 124 8.50 5.46 -0.26
CA LEU A 124 7.12 5.04 -0.08
C LEU A 124 6.94 4.64 1.37
N PHE A 125 6.22 5.46 2.14
CA PHE A 125 5.98 5.24 3.56
C PHE A 125 4.59 4.63 3.79
N ILE A 126 4.54 3.39 4.26
CA ILE A 126 3.31 2.66 4.59
C ILE A 126 2.93 2.98 6.03
N GLY A 127 1.83 3.72 6.21
CA GLY A 127 1.33 4.09 7.54
C GLY A 127 0.16 3.23 8.03
N GLY A 128 -0.39 2.34 7.20
CA GLY A 128 -1.53 1.50 7.56
C GLY A 128 -1.62 0.21 6.75
N VAL A 129 -1.96 -0.89 7.42
CA VAL A 129 -2.34 -2.19 6.83
C VAL A 129 -3.59 -2.67 7.52
N GLN A 130 -4.66 -2.86 6.75
CA GLN A 130 -5.96 -3.21 7.32
C GLN A 130 -6.64 -4.28 6.47
N GLY A 131 -6.93 -5.42 7.08
CA GLY A 131 -7.87 -6.39 6.54
C GLY A 131 -9.31 -5.87 6.63
N ASN A 132 -10.25 -6.60 6.03
CA ASN A 132 -11.66 -6.28 6.18
C ASN A 132 -12.27 -7.06 7.35
N ALA A 133 -12.51 -6.37 8.46
CA ALA A 133 -13.07 -6.97 9.67
C ALA A 133 -14.53 -7.45 9.51
N GLN A 134 -15.24 -6.99 8.47
CA GLN A 134 -16.60 -7.44 8.17
C GLN A 134 -16.62 -8.72 7.34
N LEU A 135 -15.51 -9.08 6.70
CA LEU A 135 -15.43 -10.32 5.95
C LEU A 135 -15.19 -11.50 6.88
N PRO A 136 -15.89 -12.63 6.66
CA PRO A 136 -15.55 -13.88 7.31
C PRO A 136 -14.09 -14.25 7.04
N HIS A 137 -13.43 -14.80 8.06
CA HIS A 137 -12.05 -15.26 7.92
C HIS A 137 -11.89 -16.31 6.80
N GLU A 138 -12.95 -17.07 6.52
CA GLU A 138 -13.02 -18.03 5.43
C GLU A 138 -12.78 -17.41 4.05
N GLU A 139 -13.22 -16.18 3.80
CA GLU A 139 -13.00 -15.51 2.51
C GLU A 139 -11.52 -15.21 2.28
N ILE A 140 -10.80 -14.81 3.33
CA ILE A 140 -9.34 -14.63 3.28
C ILE A 140 -8.64 -15.97 3.06
N GLN A 141 -9.12 -17.06 3.68
CA GLN A 141 -8.57 -18.40 3.48
C GLN A 141 -8.81 -18.91 2.05
N LYS A 142 -10.01 -18.71 1.50
CA LYS A 142 -10.35 -19.04 0.11
C LYS A 142 -9.45 -18.29 -0.85
N ALA A 143 -9.34 -16.97 -0.71
CA ALA A 143 -8.46 -16.14 -1.53
C ALA A 143 -7.01 -16.60 -1.44
N THR A 144 -6.53 -16.93 -0.23
CA THR A 144 -5.18 -17.46 -0.04
C THR A 144 -4.98 -18.79 -0.77
N LYS A 145 -5.92 -19.73 -0.66
CA LYS A 145 -5.86 -21.03 -1.34
C LYS A 145 -5.90 -20.89 -2.86
N SER A 146 -6.72 -19.96 -3.35
CA SER A 146 -6.87 -19.64 -4.77
C SER A 146 -5.60 -19.01 -5.33
N CYS A 147 -4.98 -18.08 -4.60
CA CYS A 147 -3.69 -17.49 -4.91
C CYS A 147 -2.50 -18.41 -4.58
N HIS A 148 -2.68 -19.72 -4.75
CA HIS A 148 -1.66 -20.76 -4.55
C HIS A 148 -0.97 -20.72 -3.18
N GLY A 149 -1.66 -20.29 -2.12
CA GLY A 149 -1.12 -20.18 -0.77
C GLY A 149 -0.39 -18.87 -0.46
N ILE A 150 -0.52 -17.84 -1.31
CA ILE A 150 -0.05 -16.49 -1.01
C ILE A 150 -1.16 -15.72 -0.28
N PHE A 151 -0.85 -15.18 0.89
CA PHE A 151 -1.79 -14.30 1.60
C PHE A 151 -2.02 -12.98 0.84
N PRO A 152 -3.25 -12.44 0.81
CA PRO A 152 -3.55 -11.17 0.14
C PRO A 152 -2.61 -10.02 0.54
N LYS A 153 -2.22 -9.93 1.82
CA LYS A 153 -1.27 -8.92 2.29
C LYS A 153 0.10 -9.00 1.59
N ARG A 154 0.59 -10.20 1.27
CA ARG A 154 1.85 -10.37 0.53
C ARG A 154 1.71 -9.93 -0.92
N ILE A 155 0.56 -10.18 -1.54
CA ILE A 155 0.26 -9.74 -2.92
C ILE A 155 0.29 -8.21 -3.00
N VAL A 156 -0.41 -7.52 -2.08
CA VAL A 156 -0.40 -6.05 -2.05
C VAL A 156 0.98 -5.48 -1.72
N MET A 157 1.73 -6.12 -0.82
CA MET A 157 3.11 -5.70 -0.55
C MET A 157 4.01 -5.82 -1.78
N GLU A 158 3.87 -6.90 -2.55
CA GLU A 158 4.61 -7.07 -3.80
C GLU A 158 4.24 -5.98 -4.83
N ALA A 159 2.94 -5.68 -4.96
CA ALA A 159 2.47 -4.58 -5.80
C ALA A 159 3.01 -3.22 -5.35
N ILE A 160 3.09 -2.96 -4.04
CA ILE A 160 3.70 -1.74 -3.48
C ILE A 160 5.18 -1.64 -3.85
N CYS A 161 5.96 -2.72 -3.66
CA CYS A 161 7.38 -2.72 -4.01
C CYS A 161 7.59 -2.46 -5.50
N ARG A 162 6.79 -3.10 -6.37
CA ARG A 162 6.86 -2.88 -7.81
C ARG A 162 6.42 -1.48 -8.22
N PHE A 163 5.39 -0.94 -7.59
CA PHE A 163 4.94 0.43 -7.81
C PHE A 163 6.03 1.45 -7.42
N ALA A 164 6.65 1.27 -6.25
CA ALA A 164 7.77 2.09 -5.82
C ALA A 164 8.94 2.03 -6.84
N GLU A 165 9.24 0.84 -7.36
CA GLU A 165 10.26 0.66 -8.38
C GLU A 165 9.92 1.39 -9.69
N GLN A 166 8.69 1.27 -10.20
CA GLN A 166 8.26 1.98 -11.42
C GLN A 166 8.39 3.49 -11.29
N LEU A 167 8.12 4.02 -10.09
CA LEU A 167 8.25 5.45 -9.80
C LEU A 167 9.68 5.89 -9.43
N ASN A 168 10.68 5.01 -9.55
CA ASN A 168 12.06 5.27 -9.14
C ASN A 168 12.18 5.75 -7.69
N ILE A 169 11.33 5.22 -6.81
CA ILE A 169 11.38 5.47 -5.37
C ILE A 169 12.50 4.64 -4.76
N GLU A 170 13.38 5.31 -4.02
CA GLU A 170 14.64 4.75 -3.55
C GLU A 170 14.47 3.72 -2.41
N GLN A 171 13.43 3.86 -1.58
CA GLN A 171 13.17 2.95 -0.46
C GLN A 171 11.68 2.82 -0.12
N VAL A 172 11.34 1.69 0.52
CA VAL A 172 10.01 1.43 1.07
C VAL A 172 10.13 1.30 2.58
N LEU A 173 9.42 2.14 3.32
CA LEU A 173 9.38 2.13 4.78
C LEU A 173 7.97 1.79 5.25
N ALA A 174 7.87 1.12 6.39
CA ALA A 174 6.59 0.84 7.04
C ALA A 174 6.60 1.20 8.52
N VAL A 175 5.49 1.73 9.02
CA VAL A 175 5.35 2.08 10.42
C VAL A 175 5.27 0.83 11.30
N SER A 176 5.95 0.87 12.45
CA SER A 176 5.82 -0.14 13.51
C SER A 176 4.52 0.04 14.30
N ASN A 177 4.17 -0.98 15.09
CA ASN A 177 3.06 -0.93 16.05
C ASN A 177 3.22 0.23 17.06
N GLU A 178 4.46 0.53 17.44
CA GLU A 178 4.84 1.53 18.45
C GLU A 178 4.71 2.96 17.92
N GLN A 179 5.08 3.17 16.65
CA GLN A 179 5.01 4.47 15.98
C GLN A 179 3.71 4.68 15.21
N HIS A 180 2.81 3.70 15.23
CA HIS A 180 1.52 3.80 14.56
C HIS A 180 0.77 5.07 14.99
N ILE A 181 0.07 5.70 14.06
CA ILE A 181 -0.52 7.03 14.29
C ILE A 181 -1.51 7.05 15.47
N PHE A 182 -2.27 5.97 15.68
CA PHE A 182 -3.20 5.83 16.79
C PHE A 182 -2.54 5.71 18.18
N ARG A 183 -1.21 5.60 18.26
CA ARG A 183 -0.44 5.73 19.52
C ARG A 183 -0.15 7.19 19.90
N SER A 184 -0.54 8.16 19.05
CA SER A 184 -0.44 9.58 19.36
C SER A 184 -1.36 9.96 20.54
N PRO A 185 -0.93 10.84 21.48
CA PRO A 185 -1.74 11.25 22.63
C PRO A 185 -3.14 11.76 22.25
N ARG A 186 -3.27 12.40 21.09
CA ARG A 186 -4.55 12.91 20.58
C ARG A 186 -5.56 11.81 20.22
N TYR A 187 -5.10 10.59 19.98
CA TYR A 187 -5.93 9.45 19.61
C TYR A 187 -5.96 8.36 20.68
N HIS A 188 -5.46 8.67 21.89
CA HIS A 188 -5.37 7.78 23.03
C HIS A 188 -6.75 7.49 23.63
N ASP A 189 -7.62 6.92 22.82
CA ASP A 189 -8.91 6.39 23.23
C ASP A 189 -8.70 4.93 23.67
N LYS A 190 -9.10 4.61 24.91
CA LYS A 190 -8.71 3.37 25.61
C LYS A 190 -9.19 2.07 24.92
N ASN A 191 -10.06 2.17 23.92
CA ASN A 191 -10.69 1.03 23.24
C ASN A 191 -10.17 0.76 21.82
N LYS A 192 -9.18 1.51 21.30
CA LYS A 192 -8.59 1.24 19.98
C LYS A 192 -7.38 0.32 20.10
N VAL A 193 -7.66 -0.97 20.24
CA VAL A 193 -6.66 -2.01 20.04
C VAL A 193 -6.25 -1.96 18.56
N ILE A 194 -4.96 -1.77 18.29
CA ILE A 194 -4.41 -2.06 16.96
C ILE A 194 -4.52 -3.58 16.81
N LEU A 195 -5.51 -4.04 16.06
CA LEU A 195 -5.83 -5.47 15.93
C LEU A 195 -4.86 -6.22 15.01
N SER A 196 -4.09 -5.51 14.19
CA SER A 196 -3.14 -6.10 13.26
C SER A 196 -1.73 -5.97 13.83
N ASP A 197 -0.97 -7.06 13.85
CA ASP A 197 0.44 -7.02 14.20
C ASP A 197 1.26 -6.62 12.96
N TYR A 198 1.62 -5.34 12.89
CA TYR A 198 2.39 -4.77 11.78
C TYR A 198 3.80 -5.33 11.78
N ASN A 199 4.44 -5.34 12.95
CA ASN A 199 5.83 -5.75 13.14
C ASN A 199 6.06 -7.17 12.61
N ALA A 200 5.24 -8.14 13.05
CA ALA A 200 5.36 -9.52 12.60
C ALA A 200 5.16 -9.67 11.08
N PHE A 201 4.31 -8.85 10.47
CA PHE A 201 4.15 -8.86 9.02
C PHE A 201 5.38 -8.30 8.30
N TRP A 202 5.92 -7.17 8.76
CA TRP A 202 7.12 -6.56 8.18
C TRP A 202 8.33 -7.50 8.25
N GLU A 203 8.56 -8.10 9.41
CA GLU A 203 9.62 -9.10 9.59
C GLU A 203 9.42 -10.30 8.65
N SER A 204 8.18 -10.78 8.48
CA SER A 204 7.87 -11.90 7.59
C SER A 204 8.16 -11.63 6.10
N VAL A 205 8.26 -10.36 5.70
CA VAL A 205 8.65 -9.95 4.34
C VAL A 205 10.10 -9.49 4.24
N GLY A 206 10.90 -9.71 5.29
CA GLY A 206 12.31 -9.35 5.36
C GLY A 206 12.58 -7.91 5.78
N GLY A 207 11.60 -7.26 6.41
CA GLY A 207 11.73 -5.90 6.92
C GLY A 207 12.64 -5.83 8.14
N GLU A 208 13.49 -4.81 8.19
CA GLU A 208 14.39 -4.55 9.32
C GLU A 208 14.00 -3.23 10.01
N CYS A 209 13.77 -3.26 11.32
CA CYS A 209 13.35 -2.08 12.08
C CYS A 209 14.55 -1.19 12.43
N ASP A 210 14.45 0.10 12.14
CA ASP A 210 15.45 1.10 12.52
C ASP A 210 15.22 1.68 13.93
N SER A 211 16.16 2.52 14.37
CA SER A 211 16.11 3.18 15.68
C SER A 211 14.94 4.16 15.85
N HIS A 212 14.27 4.56 14.76
CA HIS A 212 13.11 5.44 14.79
C HIS A 212 11.79 4.66 14.81
N GLY A 213 11.84 3.33 14.76
CA GLY A 213 10.68 2.46 14.76
C GLY A 213 10.03 2.33 13.37
N TYR A 214 10.82 2.42 12.30
CA TYR A 214 10.34 2.16 10.93
C TYR A 214 11.01 0.92 10.35
N TYR A 215 10.22 0.07 9.71
CA TYR A 215 10.72 -1.10 9.01
C TYR A 215 11.17 -0.73 7.60
N HIS A 216 12.41 -1.04 7.27
CA HIS A 216 12.97 -0.95 5.93
C HIS A 216 12.61 -2.21 5.18
N ILE A 217 11.70 -2.10 4.22
CA ILE A 217 11.24 -3.25 3.43
C ILE A 217 12.16 -3.41 2.22
N PRO A 218 12.67 -4.63 1.93
CA PRO A 218 13.52 -4.84 0.78
C PRO A 218 12.76 -4.55 -0.52
N ARG A 219 13.45 -3.90 -1.47
CA ARG A 219 12.86 -3.53 -2.77
C ARG A 219 12.36 -4.76 -3.55
N THR A 220 13.04 -5.88 -3.39
CA THR A 220 12.63 -7.17 -3.95
C THR A 220 12.41 -8.14 -2.81
N LEU A 221 11.19 -8.64 -2.69
CA LEU A 221 10.87 -9.55 -1.60
C LEU A 221 11.45 -10.93 -1.89
N ALA A 222 12.10 -11.53 -0.90
CA ALA A 222 12.79 -12.80 -1.07
C ALA A 222 11.86 -13.92 -1.57
N ARG A 223 12.35 -14.67 -2.57
CA ARG A 223 11.74 -15.91 -3.08
C ARG A 223 12.60 -17.08 -2.64
N LYS A 224 11.96 -18.21 -2.32
CA LYS A 224 12.66 -19.45 -2.01
C LYS A 224 13.20 -20.04 -3.30
N ASN A 225 14.43 -20.52 -3.27
CA ASN A 225 15.00 -21.24 -4.40
C ASN A 225 14.25 -22.57 -4.58
N GLU A 226 14.07 -23.00 -5.83
CA GLU A 226 13.39 -24.25 -6.15
C GLU A 226 14.12 -25.48 -5.58
N ALA A 227 15.45 -25.40 -5.46
CA ALA A 227 16.27 -26.43 -4.82
C ALA A 227 15.87 -26.66 -3.35
N ASP A 228 15.53 -25.58 -2.63
CA ASP A 228 15.16 -25.60 -1.20
C ASP A 228 13.69 -25.97 -0.98
N ILE A 229 12.91 -26.10 -2.06
CA ILE A 229 11.50 -26.46 -2.00
C ILE A 229 11.37 -27.97 -2.19
N ALA A 230 10.76 -28.64 -1.22
CA ALA A 230 10.41 -30.05 -1.30
C ALA A 230 9.65 -30.35 -2.61
N SER A 231 10.06 -31.41 -3.34
CA SER A 231 9.58 -31.72 -4.69
C SER A 231 8.06 -31.61 -4.87
N LYS A 232 7.29 -32.15 -3.91
CA LYS A 232 5.82 -32.11 -3.89
C LYS A 232 5.19 -30.71 -3.85
N LYS A 233 5.93 -29.69 -3.42
CA LYS A 233 5.47 -28.28 -3.33
C LYS A 233 5.99 -27.40 -4.47
N ARG A 234 6.92 -27.88 -5.30
CA ARG A 234 7.57 -27.06 -6.35
C ARG A 234 6.56 -26.51 -7.36
N ALA A 235 5.61 -27.34 -7.81
CA ALA A 235 4.57 -26.89 -8.75
C ALA A 235 3.68 -25.78 -8.17
N GLU A 236 3.37 -25.84 -6.87
CA GLU A 236 2.62 -24.78 -6.20
C GLU A 236 3.43 -23.49 -6.13
N TYR A 237 4.71 -23.56 -5.70
CA TYR A 237 5.59 -22.40 -5.63
C TYR A 237 5.86 -21.75 -6.99
N ARG A 238 5.99 -22.54 -8.07
CA ARG A 238 6.09 -21.98 -9.43
C ARG A 238 4.86 -21.16 -9.79
N ARG A 239 3.65 -21.67 -9.50
CA ARG A 239 2.41 -20.90 -9.72
C ARG A 239 2.31 -19.66 -8.83
N ARG A 240 2.80 -19.72 -7.58
CA ARG A 240 2.92 -18.53 -6.71
C ARG A 240 3.76 -17.44 -7.37
N TYR A 241 4.94 -17.78 -7.85
CA TYR A 241 5.84 -16.81 -8.46
C TYR A 241 5.32 -16.30 -9.80
N GLN A 242 4.74 -17.17 -10.63
CA GLN A 242 4.08 -16.76 -11.86
C GLN A 242 2.94 -15.76 -11.62
N LEU A 243 2.15 -15.95 -10.55
CA LEU A 243 1.09 -15.02 -10.14
C LEU A 243 1.67 -13.64 -9.80
N LEU A 244 2.75 -13.59 -9.01
CA LEU A 244 3.43 -12.34 -8.67
C LEU A 244 4.10 -11.68 -9.89
N ASP A 245 4.69 -12.49 -10.77
CA ASP A 245 5.33 -12.02 -12.01
C ASP A 245 4.31 -11.41 -12.97
N ASN A 246 3.08 -11.93 -12.99
CA ASN A 246 1.98 -11.36 -13.77
C ASN A 246 1.61 -9.94 -13.28
N ILE A 247 1.52 -9.75 -11.95
CA ILE A 247 1.32 -8.41 -11.36
C ILE A 247 2.46 -7.49 -11.78
N HIS A 248 3.70 -7.97 -11.70
CA HIS A 248 4.88 -7.18 -12.09
C HIS A 248 4.87 -6.78 -13.56
N ALA A 249 4.47 -7.69 -14.45
CA ALA A 249 4.39 -7.44 -15.88
C ALA A 249 3.34 -6.36 -16.17
N GLN A 250 2.13 -6.45 -15.61
CA GLN A 250 1.07 -5.45 -15.79
C GLN A 250 1.49 -4.08 -15.26
N LEU A 251 1.96 -4.02 -14.00
CA LEU A 251 2.45 -2.77 -13.40
C LEU A 251 3.62 -2.17 -14.17
N SER A 252 4.46 -3.01 -14.79
CA SER A 252 5.60 -2.51 -15.53
C SER A 252 5.19 -1.64 -16.71
N LEU A 253 3.99 -1.83 -17.28
CA LEU A 253 3.50 -1.09 -18.44
C LEU A 253 2.90 0.28 -18.08
N MET A 254 2.75 0.56 -16.79
CA MET A 254 2.13 1.78 -16.27
C MET A 254 3.18 2.84 -15.93
N PHE A 255 2.76 4.11 -15.85
CA PHE A 255 3.58 5.25 -15.41
C PHE A 255 4.84 5.49 -16.27
N ARG A 256 4.83 5.03 -17.53
CA ARG A 256 5.91 5.25 -18.49
C ARG A 256 5.65 6.54 -19.27
N HIS A 257 6.63 7.44 -19.28
CA HIS A 257 6.72 8.55 -20.22
C HIS A 257 7.67 8.21 -21.36
#